data_AF-A0A101V0M6-F1
#
_entry.id   AF-A0A101V0M6-F1
#
_cell.length_a   1.000
_cell.length_b   1.000
_cell.length_c   1.000
_cell.angle_alpha   90.00
_cell.angle_beta   90.00
_cell.angle_gamma   90.00
#
_symmetry.space_group_name_H-M   'P 1'
#
loop_
_entity.id
_entity.type
_entity.pdbx_description
1 polymer ?
#
loop_
_entity_poly.entity_id
_entity_poly.type
_entity_poly.pdbx_seq_one_letter_code
_entity_poly.pdbx_strand_id
1 'polypeptide(L)'
;MYNDWTDEGVVNVEVHRYSNATCLWQAILWANGHLSKSGIDGVFGDQTDAATRAFQRARGLSPDGSAGRQSWTAAGGISHTVDTSDWVNGMYSGWEGAFSVRRSNAGNYQFNFGNGWQWASYNSRTCS
;
A
#
# COMPACT_ATOMS: atom_id res chain seq x y z
N MET A 1 -12.83 15.22 -4.16
CA MET A 1 -11.66 14.69 -4.90
C MET A 1 -10.90 13.85 -3.87
N TYR A 2 -11.20 12.56 -3.83
CA TYR A 2 -10.84 11.62 -2.75
C TYR A 2 -10.04 10.49 -3.41
N ASN A 3 -8.75 10.72 -3.64
CA ASN A 3 -7.95 9.91 -4.53
C ASN A 3 -6.47 9.96 -4.15
N ASP A 4 -6.16 9.73 -2.88
CA ASP A 4 -4.78 9.80 -2.46
C ASP A 4 -4.59 9.18 -1.09
N TRP A 5 -3.77 8.15 -1.04
CA TRP A 5 -3.19 7.60 0.18
C TRP A 5 -2.27 8.62 0.90
N THR A 6 -2.56 9.94 0.86
CA THR A 6 -1.65 11.04 1.28
C THR A 6 -1.63 11.32 2.78
N ASP A 7 -2.53 10.69 3.54
CA ASP A 7 -2.49 10.61 4.99
C ASP A 7 -1.71 9.40 5.50
N GLU A 8 -1.26 8.50 4.61
CA GLU A 8 -0.37 7.41 4.99
C GLU A 8 1.05 7.93 5.27
N GLY A 9 1.55 7.62 6.47
CA GLY A 9 2.90 7.92 6.91
C GLY A 9 3.98 7.25 6.06
N VAL A 10 5.22 7.71 6.22
CA VAL A 10 6.37 7.13 5.52
C VAL A 10 6.59 5.70 5.99
N VAL A 11 6.79 4.77 5.06
CA VAL A 11 7.34 3.44 5.36
C VAL A 11 8.66 3.25 4.59
N ASN A 12 9.71 2.83 5.29
CA ASN A 12 11.03 2.53 4.71
C ASN A 12 11.83 1.60 5.64
N VAL A 13 13.12 1.41 5.35
CA VAL A 13 14.00 0.52 6.12
C VAL A 13 14.24 0.96 7.58
N GLU A 14 13.88 2.18 7.97
CA GLU A 14 14.05 2.75 9.31
C GLU A 14 12.69 3.04 10.00
N VAL A 15 11.70 3.49 9.22
CA VAL A 15 10.42 4.02 9.69
C VAL A 15 9.30 3.04 9.35
N HIS A 16 8.54 2.64 10.38
CA HIS A 16 7.42 1.69 10.26
C HIS A 16 7.80 0.38 9.56
N ARG A 17 9.08 -0.02 9.65
CA ARG A 17 9.67 -1.18 8.98
C ARG A 17 8.88 -2.48 9.17
N TYR A 18 8.26 -2.66 10.33
CA TYR A 18 7.53 -3.87 10.71
C TYR A 18 6.06 -3.53 10.95
N SER A 19 5.27 -3.38 9.89
CA SER A 19 3.91 -2.84 10.01
C SER A 19 2.95 -3.33 8.95
N ASN A 20 1.65 -3.16 9.21
CA ASN A 20 0.61 -3.37 8.21
C ASN A 20 0.59 -2.26 7.14
N ALA A 21 1.07 -1.06 7.45
CA ALA A 21 1.31 -0.05 6.42
C ALA A 21 2.38 -0.53 5.42
N THR A 22 3.42 -1.22 5.90
CA THR A 22 4.38 -1.90 5.02
C THR A 22 3.72 -3.01 4.22
N CYS A 23 2.85 -3.83 4.81
CA CYS A 23 2.11 -4.85 4.05
C CYS A 23 1.32 -4.23 2.89
N LEU A 24 0.64 -3.13 3.18
CA LEU A 24 -0.14 -2.41 2.20
C LEU A 24 0.76 -1.86 1.08
N TRP A 25 1.92 -1.31 1.41
CA TRP A 25 2.86 -0.85 0.39
C TRP A 25 3.38 -2.02 -0.47
N GLN A 26 3.74 -3.15 0.15
CA GLN A 26 4.12 -4.36 -0.57
C GLN A 26 2.99 -4.89 -1.46
N ALA A 27 1.72 -4.74 -1.04
CA ALA A 27 0.53 -5.02 -1.86
C ALA A 27 0.55 -4.28 -3.19
N ILE A 28 0.80 -2.97 -3.09
CA ILE A 28 0.83 -2.06 -4.22
C ILE A 28 2.00 -2.41 -5.12
N LEU A 29 3.18 -2.67 -4.56
CA LEU A 29 4.35 -3.08 -5.32
C LEU A 29 4.08 -4.38 -6.08
N TRP A 30 3.48 -5.38 -5.43
CA TRP A 30 3.09 -6.64 -6.07
C TRP A 30 2.07 -6.43 -7.19
N ALA A 31 0.99 -5.68 -6.93
CA ALA A 31 -0.05 -5.42 -7.92
C ALA A 31 0.51 -4.70 -9.17
N ASN A 32 1.56 -3.89 -9.01
CA ASN A 32 2.27 -3.21 -10.10
C ASN A 32 3.48 -4.01 -10.65
N GLY A 33 3.66 -5.26 -10.23
CA GLY A 33 4.71 -6.17 -10.72
C GLY A 33 6.14 -5.82 -10.32
N HIS A 34 6.33 -5.07 -9.23
CA HIS A 34 7.64 -4.76 -8.66
C HIS A 34 8.07 -5.71 -7.54
N LEU A 35 7.15 -6.53 -7.02
CA LEU A 35 7.40 -7.46 -5.92
C LEU A 35 6.64 -8.78 -6.17
N SER A 36 7.20 -9.92 -5.75
CA SER A 36 6.46 -11.18 -5.72
C SER A 36 5.35 -11.12 -4.66
N LYS A 37 4.20 -11.76 -4.93
CA LYS A 37 3.12 -11.89 -3.94
C LYS A 37 3.59 -12.50 -2.61
N SER A 38 4.56 -13.41 -2.67
CA SER A 38 5.16 -14.05 -1.49
C SER A 38 6.05 -13.12 -0.66
N GLY A 39 6.40 -11.94 -1.19
CA GLY A 39 7.19 -10.93 -0.49
C GLY A 39 6.36 -9.98 0.36
N ILE A 40 5.04 -10.19 0.45
CA ILE A 40 4.13 -9.40 1.29
C ILE A 40 4.15 -9.97 2.71
N ASP A 41 5.15 -9.57 3.50
CA ASP A 41 5.43 -10.05 4.85
C ASP A 41 5.32 -8.95 5.93
N GLY A 42 5.04 -7.71 5.52
CA GLY A 42 5.01 -6.55 6.40
C GLY A 42 6.38 -6.11 6.90
N VAL A 43 7.48 -6.55 6.27
CA VAL A 43 8.86 -6.20 6.61
C VAL A 43 9.51 -5.40 5.49
N PHE A 44 9.83 -4.14 5.76
CA PHE A 44 10.52 -3.27 4.81
C PHE A 44 12.03 -3.56 4.82
N GLY A 45 12.41 -4.70 4.23
CA GLY A 45 13.81 -5.08 4.00
C GLY A 45 14.30 -4.75 2.60
N ASP A 46 15.50 -5.25 2.25
CA ASP A 46 16.21 -4.92 1.01
C ASP A 46 15.39 -5.18 -0.26
N GLN A 47 14.59 -6.26 -0.27
CA GLN A 47 13.70 -6.56 -1.40
C GLN A 47 12.60 -5.49 -1.57
N THR A 48 12.04 -5.01 -0.46
CA THR A 48 10.99 -3.97 -0.47
C THR A 48 11.59 -2.60 -0.82
N ASP A 49 12.79 -2.28 -0.35
CA ASP A 49 13.53 -1.07 -0.76
C ASP A 49 13.80 -1.07 -2.26
N ALA A 50 14.38 -2.16 -2.78
CA ALA A 50 14.68 -2.28 -4.21
C ALA A 50 13.42 -2.17 -5.08
N ALA A 51 12.33 -2.83 -4.68
CA ALA A 51 11.04 -2.75 -5.35
C ALA A 51 10.44 -1.33 -5.29
N THR A 52 10.57 -0.64 -4.15
CA THR A 52 10.13 0.76 -3.97
C THR A 52 10.88 1.69 -4.92
N ARG A 53 12.20 1.56 -5.01
CA ARG A 53 13.01 2.34 -5.96
C ARG A 53 12.63 2.04 -7.41
N ALA A 54 12.37 0.78 -7.73
CA ALA A 54 11.92 0.39 -9.07
C ALA A 54 10.57 1.02 -9.43
N PHE A 55 9.60 0.97 -8.50
CA PHE A 55 8.32 1.64 -8.63
C PHE A 55 8.48 3.15 -8.82
N GLN A 56 9.28 3.80 -7.97
CA GLN A 56 9.54 5.24 -8.05
C GLN A 56 10.13 5.63 -9.42
N ARG A 57 11.12 4.88 -9.93
CA ARG A 57 11.66 5.10 -11.30
C ARG A 57 10.58 4.94 -12.36
N ALA A 58 9.78 3.89 -12.29
CA ALA A 58 8.71 3.63 -13.26
C ALA A 58 7.63 4.74 -13.26
N ARG A 59 7.45 5.42 -12.13
CA ARG A 59 6.53 6.56 -11.97
C ARG A 59 7.17 7.93 -12.17
N GLY A 60 8.45 7.99 -12.56
CA GLY A 60 9.17 9.25 -12.78
C GLY A 60 9.49 10.04 -11.50
N LEU A 61 9.53 9.37 -10.35
CA LEU A 61 9.89 9.95 -9.05
C LEU A 61 11.39 9.78 -8.76
N SER A 62 11.90 10.55 -7.80
CA SER A 62 13.23 10.28 -7.21
C SER A 62 13.22 8.91 -6.52
N PRO A 63 14.14 7.98 -6.85
CA PRO A 63 14.13 6.63 -6.30
C PRO A 63 14.86 6.53 -4.95
N ASP A 64 14.32 7.22 -3.94
CA ASP A 64 14.91 7.29 -2.59
C ASP A 64 14.68 6.03 -1.73
N GLY A 65 13.80 5.11 -2.18
CA GLY A 65 13.48 3.86 -1.48
C GLY A 65 12.53 4.04 -0.29
N SER A 66 12.02 5.25 -0.07
CA SER A 66 11.02 5.55 0.95
C SER A 66 9.65 5.74 0.34
N ALA A 67 8.68 4.96 0.79
CA ALA A 67 7.29 5.14 0.40
C ALA A 67 6.68 6.26 1.25
N GLY A 68 6.84 7.50 0.76
CA GLY A 68 6.22 8.69 1.31
C GLY A 68 5.08 9.19 0.44
N ARG A 69 4.56 10.38 0.76
CA ARG A 69 3.40 11.01 0.10
C ARG A 69 3.44 10.90 -1.43
N GLN A 70 4.57 11.19 -2.07
CA GLN A 70 4.68 11.16 -3.53
C GLN A 70 4.50 9.74 -4.10
N SER A 71 5.05 8.72 -3.45
CA SER A 71 4.92 7.32 -3.87
C SER A 71 3.48 6.83 -3.70
N TRP A 72 2.86 7.16 -2.58
CA TRP A 72 1.45 6.90 -2.28
C TRP A 72 0.50 7.58 -3.27
N THR A 73 0.76 8.84 -3.65
CA THR A 73 0.01 9.52 -4.71
C THR A 73 0.22 8.86 -6.07
N ALA A 74 1.47 8.50 -6.41
CA ALA A 74 1.79 7.87 -7.68
C ALA A 74 1.26 6.44 -7.83
N ALA A 75 0.96 5.75 -6.72
CA ALA A 75 0.24 4.48 -6.74
C ALA A 75 -1.15 4.60 -7.36
N GLY A 76 -1.72 5.81 -7.36
CA GLY A 76 -2.95 6.14 -8.06
C GLY A 76 -4.21 5.66 -7.36
N GLY A 77 -5.29 5.59 -8.14
CA GLY A 77 -6.66 5.48 -7.65
C GLY A 77 -7.09 4.06 -7.32
N ILE A 78 -7.94 3.97 -6.30
CA ILE A 78 -8.74 2.80 -5.96
C ILE A 78 -10.01 2.86 -6.80
N SER A 79 -10.41 1.77 -7.44
CA SER A 79 -11.71 1.68 -8.12
C SER A 79 -12.81 1.59 -7.07
N HIS A 80 -13.52 2.70 -6.84
CA HIS A 80 -14.60 2.76 -5.85
C HIS A 80 -15.82 2.00 -6.38
N THR A 81 -16.29 1.04 -5.58
CA THR A 81 -17.36 0.13 -5.98
C THR A 81 -18.64 0.40 -5.19
N VAL A 82 -18.53 0.74 -3.90
CA VAL A 82 -19.67 1.06 -3.04
C VAL A 82 -19.27 2.08 -1.99
N ASP A 83 -20.04 3.17 -1.93
CA ASP A 83 -19.99 4.14 -0.84
C ASP A 83 -21.13 3.83 0.14
N THR A 84 -20.77 3.48 1.38
CA THR A 84 -21.70 3.48 2.50
C THR A 84 -21.46 4.73 3.36
N SER A 85 -22.31 4.99 4.36
CA SER A 85 -22.15 6.12 5.29
C SER A 85 -20.77 6.15 5.96
N ASP A 86 -20.18 4.98 6.20
CA ASP A 86 -18.98 4.82 7.02
C ASP A 86 -17.76 4.34 6.23
N TRP A 87 -17.98 3.72 5.05
CA TRP A 87 -16.93 3.08 4.29
C TRP A 87 -17.03 3.36 2.80
N VAL A 88 -15.90 3.76 2.24
CA VAL A 88 -15.66 3.71 0.79
C VAL A 88 -14.96 2.40 0.49
N ASN A 89 -15.65 1.48 -0.17
CA ASN A 89 -15.08 0.19 -0.56
C ASN A 89 -14.63 0.24 -2.01
N GLY A 90 -13.48 -0.36 -2.28
CA GLY A 90 -12.97 -0.45 -3.63
C GLY A 90 -11.91 -1.52 -3.81
N MET A 91 -11.31 -1.49 -4.99
CA MET A 91 -10.25 -2.41 -5.37
C MET A 91 -9.06 -1.61 -5.87
N TYR A 92 -7.88 -1.94 -5.34
CA TYR A 92 -6.63 -1.53 -5.96
C TYR A 92 -6.30 -2.54 -7.04
N SER A 93 -6.09 -2.07 -8.27
CA SER A 93 -5.76 -2.93 -9.41
C SER A 93 -4.52 -2.40 -10.10
N GLY A 94 -3.48 -3.24 -10.18
CA GLY A 94 -2.40 -3.07 -11.13
C GLY A 94 -2.49 -4.12 -12.23
N TRP A 95 -1.47 -4.18 -13.09
CA TRP A 95 -1.43 -5.11 -14.21
C TRP A 95 -1.07 -6.55 -13.82
N GLU A 96 -0.39 -6.74 -12.68
CA GLU A 96 0.00 -8.05 -12.16
C GLU A 96 -1.08 -8.63 -11.21
N GLY A 97 -1.79 -7.78 -10.49
CA GLY A 97 -2.76 -8.23 -9.51
C GLY A 97 -3.65 -7.15 -8.95
N ALA A 98 -4.60 -7.57 -8.13
CA ALA A 98 -5.54 -6.70 -7.46
C ALA A 98 -5.80 -7.17 -6.02
N PHE A 99 -6.20 -6.24 -5.16
CA PHE A 99 -6.63 -6.52 -3.79
C PHE A 99 -7.73 -5.57 -3.34
N SER A 100 -8.59 -6.03 -2.43
CA SER A 100 -9.67 -5.21 -1.89
C SER A 100 -9.12 -4.23 -0.87
N VAL A 101 -9.62 -3.00 -0.93
CA VAL A 101 -9.27 -1.93 0.00
C VAL A 101 -10.53 -1.17 0.37
N ARG A 102 -10.60 -0.68 1.59
CA ARG A 102 -11.66 0.24 2.02
C ARG A 102 -11.11 1.33 2.90
N ARG A 103 -11.72 2.51 2.82
CA ARG A 103 -11.39 3.67 3.63
C ARG A 103 -12.56 4.01 4.53
N SER A 104 -12.31 4.18 5.82
CA SER A 104 -13.30 4.68 6.77
C SER A 104 -13.54 6.19 6.58
N ASN A 105 -14.66 6.71 7.09
CA ASN A 105 -14.93 8.16 7.14
C ASN A 105 -13.86 8.97 7.91
N ALA A 106 -13.17 8.34 8.86
CA ALA A 106 -12.04 8.91 9.61
C ALA A 106 -10.72 8.90 8.83
N GLY A 107 -10.71 8.34 7.62
CA GLY A 107 -9.56 8.29 6.72
C GLY A 107 -8.65 7.08 6.86
N ASN A 108 -8.88 6.22 7.84
CA ASN A 108 -8.09 5.01 8.01
C ASN A 108 -8.41 3.97 6.94
N TYR A 109 -7.37 3.32 6.42
CA TYR A 109 -7.49 2.26 5.42
C TYR A 109 -7.47 0.86 6.03
N GLN A 110 -8.24 -0.02 5.39
CA GLN A 110 -8.10 -1.47 5.54
C GLN A 110 -7.90 -2.12 4.17
N PHE A 111 -7.16 -3.21 4.15
CA PHE A 111 -6.94 -4.02 2.95
C PHE A 111 -7.24 -5.48 3.23
N ASN A 112 -7.50 -6.25 2.18
CA ASN A 112 -7.79 -7.67 2.27
C ASN A 112 -7.23 -8.41 1.05
N PHE A 113 -6.40 -9.42 1.34
CA PHE A 113 -5.78 -10.32 0.36
C PHE A 113 -6.44 -11.71 0.25
N GLY A 114 -7.64 -11.86 0.81
CA GLY A 114 -8.34 -13.13 0.98
C GLY A 114 -8.30 -13.68 2.40
N ASN A 115 -7.46 -13.12 3.29
CA ASN A 115 -7.29 -13.56 4.68
C ASN A 115 -8.07 -12.70 5.70
N GLY A 116 -9.04 -11.91 5.22
CA GLY A 116 -9.82 -10.99 6.04
C GLY A 116 -9.29 -9.57 6.03
N TRP A 117 -10.06 -8.65 6.63
CA TRP A 117 -9.74 -7.22 6.64
C TRP A 117 -8.69 -6.90 7.70
N GLN A 118 -7.61 -6.26 7.27
CA GLN A 118 -6.52 -5.81 8.12
C GLN A 118 -6.41 -4.29 8.07
N TRP A 119 -6.20 -3.65 9.22
CA TRP A 119 -5.92 -2.22 9.30
C TRP A 119 -4.50 -1.93 8.82
N ALA A 120 -4.31 -0.86 8.04
CA ALA A 120 -3.01 -0.32 7.65
C ALA A 120 -2.29 0.37 8.83
N SER A 121 -2.21 -0.29 9.97
CA SER A 121 -1.61 0.27 11.19
C SER A 121 -0.08 0.35 11.09
N TYR A 122 0.50 1.43 11.64
CA TYR A 122 1.95 1.60 11.76
C TYR A 122 2.60 0.78 12.89
N ASN A 123 1.83 0.43 13.92
CA ASN A 123 2.35 -0.15 15.17
C ASN A 123 1.98 -1.63 15.35
N SER A 124 1.47 -2.29 14.31
CA SER A 124 1.19 -3.73 14.34
C SER A 124 1.43 -4.38 12.98
N ARG A 125 1.79 -5.66 12.98
CA ARG A 125 2.08 -6.48 11.79
C ARG A 125 1.29 -7.79 11.85
N THR A 126 0.48 -8.03 10.84
CA THR A 126 -0.40 -9.22 10.72
C THR A 126 -0.18 -10.01 9.43
N CYS A 127 0.70 -9.54 8.54
CA CYS A 127 1.15 -10.32 7.38
C CYS A 127 2.34 -11.18 7.80
N SER A 128 2.29 -12.46 7.43
CA SER A 128 3.29 -13.49 7.72
C SER A 128 3.21 -14.59 6.69
#